data_AF-F3G5X9-F1
#
_entry.id   AF-F3G5X9-F1
#
_cell.length_a   1.000
_cell.length_b   1.000
_cell.length_c   1.000
_cell.angle_alpha   90.00
_cell.angle_beta   90.00
_cell.angle_gamma   90.00
#
_symmetry.space_group_name_H-M   'P 1'
#
loop_
_entity.id
_entity.type
_entity.pdbx_description
1 polymer ?
#
loop_
_entity_poly.entity_id
_entity_poly.type
_entity_poly.pdbx_seq_one_letter_code
_entity_poly.pdbx_strand_id
1 'polypeptide(L)'
;MDTKFSCVGCGGCCTDHHVPLTLDEAAQWAADGGNVIVLTEAFLSNGYGVSETQLTHASRRSAEVSTGSTTAFVAITFAAYNVGRCRNLDEKNLCRIYERRPLVCRIYPMEINPHIPLRPENKGCPPESWEQGPDLIVNDRLVDTQLIDLIEQSRQADRDEIETKQLICQKLGIRTTALKGNGFVAYLPDMGAFAAAIEEVANPAQDERTQGSKWAFHVAGQHVLDTLQQEGAEVTDRQPVSYLFIPLQAA
;
A
#
# COMPACT_ATOMS: atom_id res chain seq x y z
N MET A 1 6.31 17.38 -21.73
CA MET A 1 5.31 17.07 -22.78
C MET A 1 3.95 17.31 -22.17
N ASP A 2 3.07 18.05 -22.84
CA ASP A 2 1.75 18.31 -22.28
C ASP A 2 0.92 17.01 -22.29
N THR A 3 0.24 16.72 -21.18
CA THR A 3 -0.52 15.49 -20.99
C THR A 3 -1.95 15.86 -20.63
N LYS A 4 -2.93 15.28 -21.33
CA LYS A 4 -4.34 15.34 -20.97
C LYS A 4 -4.78 14.03 -20.35
N PHE A 5 -5.86 14.07 -19.57
CA PHE A 5 -6.47 12.83 -19.11
C PHE A 5 -7.98 12.96 -18.86
N SER A 6 -8.72 11.92 -19.24
CA SER A 6 -10.10 11.70 -18.79
C SER A 6 -10.43 10.21 -18.72
N CYS A 7 -11.13 9.80 -17.66
CA CYS A 7 -11.65 8.44 -17.55
C CYS A 7 -12.80 8.23 -18.56
N VAL A 8 -12.64 7.24 -19.44
CA VAL A 8 -13.64 6.89 -20.47
C VAL A 8 -14.55 5.72 -20.08
N GLY A 9 -14.47 5.26 -18.83
CA GLY A 9 -15.24 4.08 -18.39
C GLY A 9 -14.74 2.77 -19.02
N CYS A 10 -13.44 2.65 -19.33
CA CYS A 10 -12.89 1.42 -19.91
C CYS A 10 -12.80 0.24 -18.92
N GLY A 11 -12.83 0.52 -17.62
CA GLY A 11 -12.67 -0.49 -16.56
C GLY A 11 -11.23 -0.96 -16.31
N GLY A 12 -10.24 -0.52 -17.11
CA GLY A 12 -8.85 -0.97 -17.03
C GLY A 12 -8.21 -0.74 -15.66
N CYS A 13 -8.18 0.50 -15.17
CA CYS A 13 -7.65 0.81 -13.83
C CYS A 13 -8.52 0.31 -12.66
N CYS A 14 -9.67 -0.30 -12.95
CA CYS A 14 -10.63 -0.80 -11.97
C CYS A 14 -10.75 -2.34 -12.00
N THR A 15 -9.87 -3.04 -12.71
CA THR A 15 -9.89 -4.50 -12.85
C THR A 15 -8.52 -5.06 -12.49
N ASP A 16 -8.48 -6.10 -11.68
CA ASP A 16 -7.24 -6.78 -11.24
C ASP A 16 -6.20 -5.86 -10.57
N HIS A 17 -6.68 -4.77 -9.95
CA HIS A 17 -5.85 -3.83 -9.20
C HIS A 17 -6.23 -3.79 -7.73
N HIS A 18 -5.23 -4.01 -6.87
CA HIS A 18 -5.33 -3.63 -5.47
C HIS A 18 -5.35 -2.12 -5.36
N VAL A 19 -6.34 -1.59 -4.63
CA VAL A 19 -6.55 -0.15 -4.48
C VAL A 19 -6.12 0.21 -3.05
N PRO A 20 -4.96 0.85 -2.83
CA PRO A 20 -4.57 1.35 -1.52
C PRO A 20 -5.67 2.19 -0.88
N LEU A 21 -5.92 1.93 0.40
CA LEU A 21 -6.97 2.57 1.20
C LEU A 21 -6.33 3.29 2.39
N THR A 22 -6.88 4.46 2.72
CA THR A 22 -6.73 5.03 4.06
C THR A 22 -7.37 4.10 5.10
N LEU A 23 -7.13 4.34 6.39
CA LEU A 23 -7.72 3.54 7.45
C LEU A 23 -9.24 3.61 7.42
N ASP A 24 -9.80 4.82 7.27
CA ASP A 24 -11.25 5.05 7.17
C ASP A 24 -11.83 4.38 5.91
N GLU A 25 -11.12 4.46 4.79
CA GLU A 25 -11.53 3.80 3.54
C GLU A 25 -11.49 2.28 3.68
N ALA A 26 -10.51 1.71 4.37
CA ALA A 26 -10.42 0.28 4.64
C ALA A 26 -11.57 -0.21 5.53
N ALA A 27 -11.89 0.55 6.60
CA ALA A 27 -13.03 0.26 7.47
C ALA A 27 -14.35 0.30 6.68
N GLN A 28 -14.57 1.36 5.89
CA GLN A 28 -15.78 1.49 5.08
C GLN A 28 -15.86 0.40 4.00
N TRP A 29 -14.74 0.06 3.35
CA TRP A 29 -14.70 -0.98 2.33
C TRP A 29 -15.08 -2.34 2.90
N ALA A 30 -14.57 -2.68 4.09
CA ALA A 30 -14.93 -3.89 4.82
C ALA A 30 -16.41 -3.89 5.22
N ALA A 31 -16.91 -2.79 5.78
CA ALA A 31 -18.33 -2.63 6.17
C ALA A 31 -19.29 -2.79 4.98
N ASP A 32 -18.88 -2.36 3.79
CA ASP A 32 -19.65 -2.54 2.56
C ASP A 32 -19.62 -3.99 2.03
N GLY A 33 -18.93 -4.92 2.70
CA GLY A 33 -18.77 -6.32 2.30
C GLY A 33 -17.63 -6.56 1.29
N GLY A 34 -16.67 -5.63 1.20
CA GLY A 34 -15.44 -5.81 0.44
C GLY A 34 -14.35 -6.51 1.27
N ASN A 35 -13.42 -7.19 0.60
CA ASN A 35 -12.23 -7.74 1.26
C ASN A 35 -11.08 -6.74 1.22
N VAL A 36 -10.31 -6.68 2.31
CA VAL A 36 -9.08 -5.90 2.42
C VAL A 36 -7.88 -6.84 2.46
N ILE A 37 -6.90 -6.61 1.60
CA ILE A 37 -5.60 -7.27 1.63
C ILE A 37 -4.60 -6.36 2.33
N VAL A 38 -3.73 -6.94 3.16
CA VAL A 38 -2.64 -6.23 3.85
C VAL A 38 -1.33 -6.60 3.17
N LEU A 39 -0.64 -5.59 2.63
CA LEU A 39 0.66 -5.74 2.00
C LEU A 39 1.74 -5.12 2.89
N THR A 40 2.83 -5.85 3.11
CA THR A 40 3.96 -5.38 3.93
C THR A 40 5.29 -5.54 3.19
N GLU A 41 6.07 -4.48 3.20
CA GLU A 41 7.48 -4.44 2.80
C GLU A 41 8.26 -3.58 3.80
N ALA A 42 9.56 -3.81 3.94
CA ALA A 42 10.38 -3.12 4.91
C ALA A 42 11.83 -2.95 4.44
N PHE A 43 12.55 -2.06 5.10
CA PHE A 43 14.00 -1.89 4.95
C PHE A 43 14.63 -1.74 6.33
N LEU A 44 15.90 -2.11 6.46
CA LEU A 44 16.60 -2.02 7.75
C LEU A 44 16.89 -0.56 8.12
N SER A 45 17.02 -0.28 9.41
CA SER A 45 17.30 1.07 9.91
C SER A 45 18.65 1.65 9.45
N ASN A 46 19.58 0.79 9.02
CA ASN A 46 20.83 1.19 8.36
C ASN A 46 20.65 1.60 6.87
N GLY A 47 19.42 1.52 6.33
CA GLY A 47 19.08 1.85 4.94
C GLY A 47 19.09 0.67 3.96
N TYR A 48 19.47 -0.54 4.38
CA TYR A 48 19.46 -1.70 3.48
C TYR A 48 18.04 -2.04 3.02
N GLY A 49 17.83 -2.05 1.70
CA GLY A 49 16.54 -2.27 1.05
C GLY A 49 15.87 -1.01 0.48
N VAL A 50 16.48 0.18 0.64
CA VAL A 50 15.96 1.42 0.05
C VAL A 50 17.10 2.27 -0.51
N SER A 51 16.85 3.01 -1.59
CA SER A 51 17.82 3.97 -2.11
C SER A 51 17.89 5.22 -1.23
N GLU A 52 19.06 5.87 -1.18
CA GLU A 52 19.26 7.11 -0.43
C GLU A 52 18.26 8.20 -0.84
N THR A 53 17.94 8.29 -2.14
CA THR A 53 16.96 9.24 -2.69
C THR A 53 15.52 9.00 -2.20
N GLN A 54 15.19 7.77 -1.81
CA GLN A 54 13.85 7.40 -1.35
C GLN A 54 13.76 7.28 0.17
N LEU A 55 14.89 7.20 0.89
CA LEU A 55 14.96 6.92 2.32
C LEU A 55 14.03 7.83 3.13
N THR A 56 14.14 9.15 2.96
CA THR A 56 13.29 10.12 3.69
C THR A 56 11.80 9.91 3.42
N HIS A 57 11.43 9.66 2.17
CA HIS A 57 10.03 9.43 1.81
C HIS A 57 9.53 8.10 2.40
N ALA A 58 10.33 7.04 2.29
CA ALA A 58 9.99 5.70 2.76
C ALA A 58 9.87 5.62 4.29
N SER A 59 10.83 6.20 5.03
CA SER A 59 10.81 6.21 6.49
C SER A 59 9.60 6.93 7.06
N ARG A 60 9.17 8.06 6.45
CA ARG A 60 8.02 8.84 6.94
C ARG A 60 6.68 8.11 6.86
N ARG A 61 6.57 7.08 6.03
CA ARG A 61 5.35 6.27 5.82
C ARG A 61 5.51 4.84 6.33
N SER A 62 6.49 4.62 7.20
CA SER A 62 6.83 3.30 7.75
C SER A 62 6.88 3.37 9.27
N ALA A 63 6.43 2.32 9.94
CA ALA A 63 6.56 2.18 11.38
C ALA A 63 7.92 1.55 11.71
N GLU A 64 8.60 2.05 12.74
CA GLU A 64 9.83 1.42 13.23
C GLU A 64 9.47 0.20 14.08
N VAL A 65 10.07 -0.95 13.78
CA VAL A 65 9.80 -2.23 14.45
C VAL A 65 11.09 -2.96 14.81
N SER A 66 11.03 -3.81 15.84
CA SER A 66 12.13 -4.68 16.20
C SER A 66 12.14 -5.96 15.35
N THR A 67 13.34 -6.40 14.93
CA THR A 67 13.56 -7.66 14.23
C THR A 67 14.92 -8.25 14.63
N GLY A 68 14.91 -9.44 15.24
CA GLY A 68 16.13 -10.03 15.80
C GLY A 68 16.82 -9.11 16.82
N SER A 69 18.05 -8.69 16.52
CA SER A 69 18.87 -7.74 17.30
C SER A 69 18.97 -6.34 16.67
N THR A 70 18.16 -6.04 15.65
CA THR A 70 18.15 -4.75 14.94
C THR A 70 16.73 -4.17 14.82
N THR A 71 16.60 -3.03 14.15
CA THR A 71 15.31 -2.41 13.81
C THR A 71 15.12 -2.28 12.30
N ALA A 72 13.87 -2.23 11.88
CA ALA A 72 13.46 -2.02 10.49
C ALA A 72 12.31 -1.02 10.42
N PHE A 73 12.16 -0.40 9.26
CA PHE A 73 11.02 0.43 8.91
C PHE A 73 10.07 -0.37 8.03
N VAL A 74 8.88 -0.69 8.53
CA VAL A 74 7.85 -1.47 7.81
C VAL A 74 6.80 -0.54 7.24
N ALA A 75 6.63 -0.56 5.92
CA ALA A 75 5.50 0.03 5.24
C ALA A 75 4.34 -0.97 5.20
N ILE A 76 3.15 -0.52 5.60
CA ILE A 76 1.93 -1.34 5.65
C ILE A 76 0.87 -0.69 4.76
N THR A 77 0.42 -1.43 3.76
CA THR A 77 -0.65 -0.98 2.86
C THR A 77 -1.88 -1.84 3.07
N PHE A 78 -2.97 -1.21 3.50
CA PHE A 78 -4.31 -1.79 3.37
C PHE A 78 -4.81 -1.47 1.98
N ALA A 79 -5.26 -2.48 1.24
CA ALA A 79 -5.78 -2.28 -0.10
C ALA A 79 -7.07 -3.06 -0.30
N ALA A 80 -7.97 -2.52 -1.11
CA ALA A 80 -9.12 -3.29 -1.58
C ALA A 80 -8.62 -4.50 -2.38
N TYR A 81 -9.05 -5.69 -1.98
CA TYR A 81 -8.74 -6.92 -2.69
C TYR A 81 -9.73 -7.10 -3.85
N ASN A 82 -9.34 -6.61 -5.03
CA ASN A 82 -10.12 -6.74 -6.26
C ASN A 82 -9.45 -7.73 -7.22
N VAL A 83 -9.84 -9.00 -7.14
CA VAL A 83 -9.56 -9.97 -8.20
C VAL A 83 -10.69 -9.89 -9.22
N GLY A 84 -10.34 -9.58 -10.46
CA GLY A 84 -11.28 -9.24 -11.52
C GLY A 84 -11.85 -7.83 -11.38
N ARG A 85 -13.08 -7.66 -11.87
CA ARG A 85 -13.74 -6.35 -12.00
C ARG A 85 -14.12 -5.79 -10.63
N CYS A 86 -13.76 -4.53 -10.36
CA CYS A 86 -14.11 -3.87 -9.10
C CYS A 86 -15.63 -3.92 -8.85
N ARG A 87 -16.00 -4.34 -7.63
CA ARG A 87 -17.40 -4.53 -7.20
C ARG A 87 -18.27 -3.28 -7.34
N ASN A 88 -17.65 -2.11 -7.33
CA ASN A 88 -18.35 -0.84 -7.41
C ASN A 88 -18.65 -0.40 -8.85
N LEU A 89 -18.17 -1.10 -9.87
CA LEU A 89 -18.52 -0.81 -11.26
C LEU A 89 -19.98 -1.22 -11.55
N ASP A 90 -20.65 -0.42 -12.37
CA ASP A 90 -21.92 -0.79 -13.00
C ASP A 90 -21.69 -1.66 -14.24
N GLU A 91 -22.75 -1.89 -15.02
CA GLU A 91 -22.70 -2.68 -16.26
C GLU A 91 -21.95 -1.97 -17.39
N LYS A 92 -21.77 -0.65 -17.29
CA LYS A 92 -21.07 0.20 -18.26
C LYS A 92 -19.65 0.55 -17.79
N ASN A 93 -19.14 -0.13 -16.77
CA ASN A 93 -17.83 0.15 -16.15
C ASN A 93 -17.69 1.58 -15.59
N LEU A 94 -18.79 2.22 -15.23
CA LEU A 94 -18.79 3.46 -14.45
C LEU A 94 -18.86 3.09 -12.96
N CYS A 95 -18.04 3.72 -12.13
CA CYS A 95 -18.03 3.41 -10.71
C CYS A 95 -19.23 4.07 -10.00
N ARG A 96 -19.98 3.29 -9.23
CA ARG A 96 -21.22 3.70 -8.56
C ARG A 96 -21.01 4.54 -7.30
N ILE A 97 -19.75 4.75 -6.89
CA ILE A 97 -19.38 5.41 -5.64
C ILE A 97 -18.52 6.65 -5.85
N TYR A 98 -18.71 7.41 -6.95
CA TYR A 98 -17.88 8.58 -7.31
C TYR A 98 -17.55 9.51 -6.11
N GLU A 99 -18.54 9.84 -5.29
CA GLU A 99 -18.40 10.75 -4.14
C GLU A 99 -17.53 10.19 -3.01
N ARG A 100 -17.49 8.86 -2.86
CA ARG A 100 -16.77 8.15 -1.80
C ARG A 100 -15.69 7.20 -2.34
N ARG A 101 -15.18 7.46 -3.55
CA ARG A 101 -14.05 6.70 -4.12
C ARG A 101 -12.86 6.76 -3.17
N PRO A 102 -12.05 5.70 -3.07
CA PRO A 102 -10.76 5.79 -2.39
C PRO A 102 -9.89 6.92 -2.98
N LEU A 103 -9.07 7.57 -2.15
CA LEU A 103 -8.20 8.68 -2.57
C LEU A 103 -7.35 8.29 -3.77
N VAL A 104 -6.75 7.09 -3.76
CA VAL A 104 -5.93 6.62 -4.88
C VAL A 104 -6.72 6.52 -6.21
N CYS A 105 -8.02 6.21 -6.15
CA CYS A 105 -8.88 6.21 -7.33
C CYS A 105 -9.24 7.63 -7.79
N ARG A 106 -9.25 8.62 -6.89
CA ARG A 106 -9.51 10.03 -7.23
C ARG A 106 -8.29 10.72 -7.82
N ILE A 107 -7.09 10.32 -7.41
CA ILE A 107 -5.85 10.89 -7.94
C ILE A 107 -5.40 10.25 -9.25
N TYR A 108 -6.00 9.13 -9.64
CA TYR A 108 -5.63 8.44 -10.88
C TYR A 108 -5.79 9.39 -12.09
N PRO A 109 -4.77 9.51 -12.96
CA PRO A 109 -3.68 8.55 -13.18
C PRO A 109 -2.38 8.85 -12.42
N MET A 110 -2.35 9.89 -11.58
CA MET A 110 -1.14 10.33 -10.88
C MET A 110 -0.59 9.28 -9.90
N GLU A 111 0.68 9.43 -9.56
CA GLU A 111 1.38 8.57 -8.61
C GLU A 111 1.39 9.19 -7.21
N ILE A 112 1.13 8.37 -6.19
CA ILE A 112 1.29 8.79 -4.79
C ILE A 112 2.77 9.01 -4.50
N ASN A 113 3.66 8.13 -4.97
CA ASN A 113 5.08 8.26 -4.70
C ASN A 113 5.69 9.41 -5.54
N PRO A 114 6.24 10.47 -4.90
CA PRO A 114 6.77 11.64 -5.61
C PRO A 114 8.01 11.31 -6.48
N HIS A 115 8.64 10.15 -6.29
CA HIS A 115 9.79 9.71 -7.07
C HIS A 115 9.41 8.90 -8.31
N ILE A 116 8.12 8.62 -8.52
CA ILE A 116 7.62 7.89 -9.70
C ILE A 116 6.92 8.90 -10.62
N PRO A 117 7.45 9.18 -11.82
CA PRO A 117 6.79 10.05 -12.77
C PRO A 117 5.56 9.35 -13.37
N LEU A 118 4.54 10.14 -13.72
CA LEU A 118 3.44 9.64 -14.54
C LEU A 118 3.98 9.19 -15.90
N ARG A 119 3.65 7.94 -16.26
CA ARG A 119 3.97 7.32 -17.55
C ARG A 119 2.70 6.70 -18.13
N PRO A 120 2.04 7.34 -19.12
CA PRO A 120 0.82 6.82 -19.72
C PRO A 120 0.91 5.37 -20.18
N GLU A 121 2.09 4.95 -20.68
CA GLU A 121 2.37 3.60 -21.15
C GLU A 121 2.28 2.53 -20.05
N ASN A 122 2.42 2.92 -18.78
CA ASN A 122 2.34 2.03 -17.62
C ASN A 122 0.94 1.99 -16.99
N LYS A 123 -0.04 2.64 -17.61
CA LYS A 123 -1.40 2.77 -17.09
C LYS A 123 -2.36 1.91 -17.90
N GLY A 124 -3.36 1.33 -17.23
CA GLY A 124 -4.35 0.44 -17.86
C GLY A 124 -5.43 1.14 -18.70
N CYS A 125 -5.26 2.42 -19.03
CA CYS A 125 -6.26 3.20 -19.77
C CYS A 125 -5.92 3.26 -21.27
N PRO A 126 -6.92 3.20 -22.16
CA PRO A 126 -6.69 3.20 -23.60
C PRO A 126 -6.27 4.60 -24.11
N PRO A 127 -5.75 4.72 -25.34
CA PRO A 127 -5.27 6.00 -25.89
C PRO A 127 -6.26 7.15 -25.80
N GLU A 128 -7.56 6.89 -25.97
CA GLU A 128 -8.61 7.89 -25.93
C GLU A 128 -8.67 8.61 -24.57
N SER A 129 -8.29 7.94 -23.48
CA SER A 129 -8.18 8.57 -22.16
C SER A 129 -7.12 9.66 -22.08
N TRP A 130 -6.13 9.66 -22.97
CA TRP A 130 -4.99 10.57 -22.98
C TRP A 130 -5.11 11.70 -24.01
N GLU A 131 -6.06 11.57 -24.94
CA GLU A 131 -6.30 12.51 -26.03
C GLU A 131 -7.38 13.55 -25.69
N GLN A 132 -8.21 13.25 -24.69
CA GLN A 132 -9.35 14.08 -24.28
C GLN A 132 -9.29 14.48 -22.80
N GLY A 133 -10.13 15.44 -22.44
CA GLY A 133 -10.20 15.96 -21.07
C GLY A 133 -9.38 17.23 -20.85
N PRO A 134 -9.34 17.73 -19.61
CA PRO A 134 -8.52 18.88 -19.24
C PRO A 134 -7.03 18.55 -19.35
N ASP A 135 -6.22 19.61 -19.46
CA ASP A 135 -4.77 19.48 -19.32
C ASP A 135 -4.45 19.04 -17.89
N LEU A 136 -3.71 17.94 -17.78
CA LEU A 136 -3.25 17.37 -16.52
C LEU A 136 -1.84 17.89 -16.20
N ILE A 137 -0.94 17.80 -17.17
CA ILE A 137 0.45 18.29 -17.07
C ILE A 137 0.71 19.27 -18.20
N VAL A 138 1.22 20.45 -17.87
CA VAL A 138 1.67 21.46 -18.83
C VAL A 138 3.06 21.92 -18.44
N ASN A 139 4.00 21.95 -19.39
CA ASN A 139 5.41 22.28 -19.10
C ASN A 139 6.00 21.47 -17.92
N ASP A 140 5.71 20.16 -17.91
CA ASP A 140 6.16 19.19 -16.89
C ASP A 140 5.69 19.51 -15.45
N ARG A 141 4.59 20.27 -15.32
CA ARG A 141 3.94 20.55 -14.03
C ARG A 141 2.49 20.12 -14.05
N LEU A 142 2.06 19.45 -12.98
CA LEU A 142 0.65 19.19 -12.72
C LEU A 142 -0.08 20.53 -12.54
N VAL A 143 -1.14 20.77 -13.33
CA VAL A 143 -1.87 22.06 -13.33
C VAL A 143 -3.22 21.99 -12.59
N ASP A 144 -3.74 20.80 -12.34
CA ASP A 144 -4.97 20.59 -11.57
C ASP A 144 -4.67 20.74 -10.06
N THR A 145 -5.10 21.86 -9.48
CA THR A 145 -4.88 22.17 -8.06
C THR A 145 -5.66 21.27 -7.12
N GLN A 146 -6.88 20.87 -7.50
CA GLN A 146 -7.69 19.96 -6.68
C GLN A 146 -7.02 18.59 -6.60
N LEU A 147 -6.44 18.14 -7.71
CA LEU A 147 -5.69 16.90 -7.77
C LEU A 147 -4.39 16.96 -6.96
N ILE A 148 -3.68 18.09 -6.97
CA ILE A 148 -2.51 18.33 -6.11
C ILE A 148 -2.90 18.14 -4.63
N ASP A 149 -4.00 18.76 -4.20
CA ASP A 149 -4.48 18.67 -2.81
C ASP A 149 -4.82 17.22 -2.43
N LEU A 150 -5.47 16.47 -3.33
CA LEU A 150 -5.81 15.06 -3.10
C LEU A 150 -4.57 14.16 -3.01
N ILE A 151 -3.53 14.43 -3.80
CA ILE A 151 -2.24 13.70 -3.73
C ILE A 151 -1.58 13.94 -2.38
N GLU A 152 -1.54 15.19 -1.91
CA GLU A 152 -0.97 15.49 -0.59
C GLU A 152 -1.81 14.91 0.54
N GLN A 153 -3.15 14.94 0.45
CA GLN A 153 -4.03 14.25 1.41
C GLN A 153 -3.73 12.75 1.48
N SER A 154 -3.58 12.08 0.33
CA SER A 154 -3.24 10.66 0.29
C SER A 154 -1.87 10.37 0.91
N ARG A 155 -0.86 11.20 0.63
CA ARG A 155 0.47 11.08 1.24
C ARG A 155 0.45 11.33 2.73
N GLN A 156 -0.39 12.25 3.19
CA GLN A 156 -0.49 12.61 4.59
C GLN A 156 -1.20 11.50 5.38
N ALA A 157 -2.25 10.91 4.83
CA ALA A 157 -2.91 9.73 5.41
C ALA A 157 -1.93 8.56 5.62
N ASP A 158 -1.07 8.28 4.63
CA ASP A 158 -0.03 7.24 4.76
C ASP A 158 0.92 7.49 5.96
N ARG A 159 1.20 8.76 6.30
CA ARG A 159 2.09 9.12 7.42
C ARG A 159 1.35 9.08 8.75
N ASP A 160 0.14 9.63 8.80
CA ASP A 160 -0.62 9.77 10.04
C ASP A 160 -1.14 8.42 10.54
N GLU A 161 -1.38 7.47 9.64
CA GLU A 161 -2.02 6.20 9.96
C GLU A 161 -1.04 5.03 10.19
N ILE A 162 0.26 5.20 9.92
CA ILE A 162 1.17 4.05 9.84
C ILE A 162 1.32 3.30 11.17
N GLU A 163 1.39 4.03 12.28
CA GLU A 163 1.46 3.44 13.63
C GLU A 163 0.16 2.70 13.95
N THR A 164 -0.99 3.29 13.60
CA THR A 164 -2.31 2.65 13.78
C THR A 164 -2.42 1.37 12.95
N LYS A 165 -1.97 1.40 11.68
CA LYS A 165 -1.90 0.21 10.81
C LYS A 165 -0.96 -0.86 11.38
N GLN A 166 0.15 -0.47 12.01
CA GLN A 166 1.06 -1.40 12.70
C GLN A 166 0.37 -2.07 13.90
N LEU A 167 -0.35 -1.33 14.73
CA LEU A 167 -1.11 -1.87 15.87
C LEU A 167 -2.21 -2.85 15.41
N ILE A 168 -2.93 -2.52 14.34
CA ILE A 168 -3.93 -3.41 13.73
C ILE A 168 -3.26 -4.69 13.24
N CYS A 169 -2.16 -4.59 12.50
CA CYS A 169 -1.37 -5.75 12.06
C CYS A 169 -0.97 -6.64 13.25
N GLN A 170 -0.53 -6.04 14.35
CA GLN A 170 -0.18 -6.76 15.56
C GLN A 170 -1.37 -7.54 16.14
N LYS A 171 -2.55 -6.92 16.27
CA LYS A 171 -3.76 -7.61 16.75
C LYS A 171 -4.17 -8.75 15.83
N LEU A 172 -3.90 -8.63 14.53
CA LEU A 172 -4.14 -9.68 13.53
C LEU A 172 -3.04 -10.74 13.47
N GLY A 173 -1.98 -10.63 14.27
CA GLY A 173 -0.83 -11.55 14.24
C GLY A 173 0.07 -11.40 13.01
N ILE A 174 -0.06 -10.29 12.27
CA ILE A 174 0.78 -9.94 11.12
C ILE A 174 2.12 -9.42 11.63
N ARG A 175 3.19 -10.16 11.33
CA ARG A 175 4.55 -9.91 11.83
C ARG A 175 5.65 -10.33 10.86
N THR A 176 5.29 -10.66 9.63
CA THR A 176 6.25 -10.98 8.59
C THR A 176 6.12 -9.99 7.45
N THR A 177 7.26 -9.50 6.98
CA THR A 177 7.38 -8.50 5.92
C THR A 177 8.34 -8.99 4.84
N ALA A 178 8.20 -8.48 3.63
CA ALA A 178 9.25 -8.61 2.62
C ALA A 178 10.34 -7.55 2.82
N LEU A 179 11.52 -7.76 2.23
CA LEU A 179 12.47 -6.68 2.01
C LEU A 179 12.01 -5.84 0.79
N LYS A 180 11.99 -4.52 0.94
CA LYS A 180 11.67 -3.58 -0.12
C LYS A 180 12.60 -3.79 -1.33
N GLY A 181 12.01 -3.86 -2.51
CA GLY A 181 12.72 -4.19 -3.76
C GLY A 181 13.03 -5.68 -3.97
N ASN A 182 12.85 -6.54 -2.96
CA ASN A 182 12.95 -8.00 -3.09
C ASN A 182 11.58 -8.66 -3.30
N GLY A 183 10.52 -8.16 -2.65
CA GLY A 183 9.19 -8.73 -2.75
C GLY A 183 8.12 -7.95 -1.99
N PHE A 184 6.93 -8.53 -1.91
CA PHE A 184 5.86 -8.15 -0.99
C PHE A 184 5.41 -9.36 -0.19
N VAL A 185 5.04 -9.15 1.07
CA VAL A 185 4.24 -10.13 1.81
C VAL A 185 2.78 -9.66 1.81
N ALA A 186 1.86 -10.57 1.52
CA ALA A 186 0.44 -10.31 1.37
C ALA A 186 -0.39 -11.20 2.31
N TYR A 187 -1.21 -10.58 3.15
CA TYR A 187 -2.17 -11.25 4.04
C TYR A 187 -3.59 -10.95 3.59
N LEU A 188 -4.44 -11.97 3.62
CA LEU A 188 -5.89 -11.80 3.49
C LEU A 188 -6.52 -12.16 4.85
N PRO A 189 -6.65 -11.18 5.77
CA PRO A 189 -7.20 -11.45 7.10
C PRO A 189 -8.68 -11.83 7.04
N ASP A 190 -9.19 -12.45 8.10
CA ASP A 190 -10.63 -12.56 8.31
C ASP A 190 -11.23 -11.14 8.50
N MET A 191 -12.29 -10.82 7.76
CA MET A 191 -12.86 -9.47 7.77
C MET A 191 -13.54 -9.12 9.10
N GLY A 192 -14.04 -10.12 9.84
CA GLY A 192 -14.58 -9.91 11.19
C GLY A 192 -13.47 -9.56 12.17
N ALA A 193 -12.35 -10.30 12.13
CA ALA A 193 -11.17 -9.99 12.93
C ALA A 193 -10.54 -8.64 12.53
N PHE A 194 -10.53 -8.30 11.24
CA PHE A 194 -10.04 -7.01 10.74
C PHE A 194 -10.88 -5.84 11.29
N ALA A 195 -12.21 -5.94 11.21
CA ALA A 195 -13.11 -4.93 11.76
C ALA A 195 -12.96 -4.78 13.28
N ALA A 196 -12.92 -5.90 14.01
CA ALA A 196 -12.70 -5.88 15.46
C ALA A 196 -11.36 -5.23 15.85
N ALA A 197 -10.28 -5.53 15.11
CA ALA A 197 -8.98 -4.92 15.35
C ALA A 197 -8.99 -3.39 15.14
N ILE A 198 -9.72 -2.89 14.13
CA ILE A 198 -9.89 -1.44 13.94
C ILE A 198 -10.65 -0.81 15.11
N GLU A 199 -11.75 -1.42 15.54
CA GLU A 199 -12.58 -0.91 16.65
C GLU A 199 -11.81 -0.89 17.98
N GLU A 200 -11.02 -1.92 18.25
CA GLU A 200 -10.18 -2.02 19.46
C GLU A 200 -9.06 -0.97 19.47
N VAL A 201 -8.40 -0.72 18.34
CA VAL A 201 -7.34 0.31 18.26
C VAL A 201 -7.91 1.72 18.34
N ALA A 202 -9.13 1.94 17.82
CA ALA A 202 -9.83 3.22 17.97
C ALA A 202 -10.27 3.50 19.42
N ASN A 203 -10.53 2.45 20.21
CA ASN A 203 -10.99 2.53 21.59
C ASN A 203 -10.08 1.72 22.53
N PRO A 204 -8.82 2.13 22.74
CA PRO A 204 -7.87 1.35 23.51
C PRO A 204 -8.33 1.24 24.97
N ALA A 205 -8.38 0.02 25.50
CA ALA A 205 -8.55 -0.20 26.93
C ALA A 205 -7.35 0.39 27.69
N GLN A 206 -7.59 1.01 28.84
CA GLN A 206 -6.58 1.82 29.56
C GLN A 206 -5.33 1.04 30.03
N ASP A 207 -5.35 -0.30 30.00
CA ASP A 207 -4.29 -1.18 30.52
C ASP A 207 -3.60 -2.06 29.46
N GLU A 208 -3.93 -1.93 28.17
CA GLU A 208 -3.24 -2.70 27.12
C GLU A 208 -1.85 -2.13 26.84
N ARG A 209 -0.84 -2.64 27.55
CA ARG A 209 0.55 -2.54 27.07
C ARG A 209 0.71 -3.52 25.93
N THR A 210 0.63 -3.01 24.70
CA THR A 210 1.00 -3.78 23.51
C THR A 210 2.49 -4.14 23.62
N GLN A 211 2.80 -5.40 23.90
CA GLN A 211 4.19 -5.87 23.84
C GLN A 211 4.69 -5.71 22.41
N GLY A 212 5.86 -5.12 22.18
CA GLY A 212 6.38 -4.93 20.82
C GLY A 212 6.38 -6.26 20.04
N SER A 213 5.72 -6.29 18.89
CA SER A 213 5.74 -7.47 18.03
C SER A 213 7.12 -7.62 17.40
N LYS A 214 7.70 -8.82 17.51
CA LYS A 214 8.94 -9.15 16.81
C LYS A 214 8.62 -9.47 15.35
N TRP A 215 9.18 -8.68 14.44
CA TRP A 215 9.00 -8.86 13.01
C TRP A 215 10.10 -9.75 12.42
N ALA A 216 9.75 -10.49 11.37
CA ALA A 216 10.68 -11.28 10.58
C ALA A 216 10.58 -10.91 9.09
N PHE A 217 11.68 -11.08 8.36
CA PHE A 217 11.73 -10.93 6.90
C PHE A 217 11.47 -12.26 6.20
N HIS A 218 10.66 -12.27 5.14
CA HIS A 218 10.63 -13.33 4.13
C HIS A 218 11.23 -12.75 2.85
N VAL A 219 12.29 -13.36 2.33
CA VAL A 219 13.03 -12.88 1.14
C VAL A 219 13.32 -14.00 0.15
N ALA A 220 13.53 -13.62 -1.11
CA ALA A 220 14.13 -14.47 -2.14
C ALA A 220 15.62 -14.16 -2.30
N GLY A 221 16.41 -15.20 -2.56
CA GLY A 221 17.84 -15.10 -2.88
C GLY A 221 18.75 -15.19 -1.64
N GLN A 222 19.73 -16.11 -1.71
CA GLN A 222 20.64 -16.40 -0.60
C GLN A 222 21.44 -15.17 -0.16
N HIS A 223 21.90 -14.34 -1.11
CA HIS A 223 22.66 -13.14 -0.79
C HIS A 223 21.89 -12.17 0.12
N VAL A 224 20.60 -11.98 -0.15
CA VAL A 224 19.73 -11.09 0.64
C VAL A 224 19.52 -11.66 2.04
N LEU A 225 19.29 -12.97 2.13
CA LEU A 225 19.15 -13.68 3.40
C LEU A 225 20.41 -13.53 4.26
N ASP A 226 21.58 -13.77 3.68
CA ASP A 226 22.87 -13.68 4.38
C ASP A 226 23.10 -12.25 4.89
N THR A 227 22.83 -11.23 4.07
CA THR A 227 22.95 -9.83 4.49
C THR A 227 22.01 -9.50 5.65
N LEU A 228 20.73 -9.88 5.57
CA LEU A 228 19.78 -9.62 6.66
C LEU A 228 20.21 -10.27 7.97
N GLN A 229 20.71 -11.51 7.93
CA GLN A 229 21.20 -12.21 9.11
C GLN A 229 22.47 -11.56 9.68
N GLN A 230 23.40 -11.11 8.83
CA GLN A 230 24.60 -10.39 9.24
C GLN A 230 24.28 -9.08 9.95
N GLU A 231 23.26 -8.37 9.49
CA GLU A 231 22.74 -7.14 10.12
C GLU A 231 21.87 -7.42 11.36
N GLY A 232 21.69 -8.70 11.74
CA GLY A 232 20.98 -9.12 12.94
C GLY A 232 19.47 -9.16 12.82
N ALA A 233 18.91 -9.08 11.59
CA ALA A 233 17.48 -9.20 11.37
C ALA A 233 17.01 -10.67 11.49
N GLU A 234 15.77 -10.84 11.94
CA GLU A 234 15.14 -12.16 11.95
C GLU A 234 14.60 -12.48 10.55
N VAL A 235 14.93 -13.64 10.02
CA VAL A 235 14.51 -14.10 8.68
C VAL A 235 13.75 -15.42 8.81
N THR A 236 12.73 -15.61 7.99
CA THR A 236 11.98 -16.86 7.89
C THR A 236 12.00 -17.41 6.46
N ASP A 237 12.25 -18.70 6.36
CA ASP A 237 12.20 -19.53 5.15
C ASP A 237 10.99 -20.48 5.16
N ARG A 238 10.14 -20.37 6.19
CA ARG A 238 9.02 -21.28 6.40
C ARG A 238 7.98 -21.05 5.30
N GLN A 239 7.46 -22.15 4.76
CA GLN A 239 6.30 -22.10 3.90
C GLN A 239 5.12 -21.48 4.69
N PRO A 240 4.63 -20.30 4.30
CA PRO A 240 3.67 -19.58 5.10
C PRO A 240 2.28 -20.20 4.99
N VAL A 241 1.58 -20.30 6.11
CA VAL A 241 0.18 -20.76 6.16
C VAL A 241 -0.79 -19.58 6.07
N SER A 242 -0.38 -18.42 6.58
CA SER A 242 -1.24 -17.25 6.79
C SER A 242 -0.97 -16.06 5.84
N TYR A 243 0.04 -16.17 4.95
CA TYR A 243 0.39 -15.13 4.00
C TYR A 243 0.98 -15.71 2.71
N LEU A 244 1.04 -14.88 1.67
CA LEU A 244 1.76 -15.15 0.44
C LEU A 244 2.99 -14.24 0.36
N PHE A 245 4.15 -14.80 0.00
CA PHE A 245 5.31 -14.02 -0.42
C PHE A 245 5.32 -13.90 -1.94
N ILE A 246 5.44 -12.67 -2.46
CA ILE A 246 5.41 -12.33 -3.88
C ILE A 246 6.78 -11.71 -4.22
N PRO A 247 7.71 -12.48 -4.82
CA PRO A 247 9.03 -11.95 -5.16
C PRO A 247 8.95 -11.00 -6.37
N LEU A 248 9.74 -9.92 -6.35
CA LEU A 248 9.82 -8.95 -7.45
C LEU A 248 10.82 -9.35 -8.54
N GLN A 249 11.75 -10.24 -8.22
CA GLN A 249 12.64 -10.89 -9.16
C GLN A 249 12.26 -12.37 -9.22
N ALA A 250 12.20 -12.96 -10.41
CA ALA A 250 11.99 -14.39 -10.54
C ALA A 250 13.11 -15.14 -9.79
N ALA A 251 12.72 -16.12 -8.97
CA ALA A 251 13.63 -16.98 -8.21
C ALA A 251 14.60 -17.74 -9.12
#